data_AF-A0A1B0GRQ1-F1
#
_entry.id   AF-A0A1B0GRQ1-F1
#
_cell.length_a   1.000
_cell.length_b   1.000
_cell.length_c   1.000
_cell.angle_alpha   90.00
_cell.angle_beta   90.00
_cell.angle_gamma   90.00
#
_symmetry.space_group_name_H-M   'P 1'
#
loop_
_entity.id
_entity.type
_entity.pdbx_description
1 polymer ?
#
loop_
_entity_poly.entity_id
_entity_poly.type
_entity_poly.pdbx_seq_one_letter_code
_entity_poly.pdbx_strand_id
1 'polypeptide(L)'
;MAQLGAVVAVASSFFCASLFSAVHKIEEGHIGVYYRGGALLTSTSGPGFHLMLPFITSYKSVQTTLQTDEVKNVPCGTSGGVMIYFDRIEVVNFLVPNAVYDIVKNYTADYDKALIFNKIHHELNQFCSVHTLQEVYIELFDQIDENLKLALQQDLTSM
;
A
#
# COMPACT_ATOMS: atom_id res chain seq x y z
N MET A 1 35.47 -40.13 10.96
CA MET A 1 34.00 -40.27 11.02
C MET A 1 33.30 -39.05 11.63
N ALA A 2 33.82 -38.43 12.71
CA ALA A 2 33.17 -37.27 13.34
C ALA A 2 32.95 -36.06 12.41
N GLN A 3 33.91 -35.73 11.52
CA GLN A 3 33.77 -34.61 10.60
C GLN A 3 32.73 -34.84 9.50
N LEU A 4 32.57 -36.08 9.02
CA LEU A 4 31.56 -36.41 8.02
C LEU A 4 30.14 -36.28 8.62
N GLY A 5 29.96 -36.73 9.88
CA GLY A 5 28.71 -36.55 10.61
C GLY A 5 28.34 -35.09 10.83
N ALA A 6 29.32 -34.24 11.16
CA ALA A 6 29.11 -32.80 11.32
C ALA A 6 28.67 -32.12 10.00
N VAL A 7 29.32 -32.44 8.88
CA VAL A 7 28.97 -31.88 7.56
C VAL A 7 27.56 -32.30 7.15
N VAL A 8 27.20 -33.57 7.35
CA VAL A 8 25.85 -34.07 7.03
C VAL A 8 24.80 -33.37 7.90
N ALA A 9 25.04 -33.20 9.20
CA ALA A 9 24.11 -32.52 10.11
C ALA A 9 23.88 -31.05 9.72
N VAL A 10 24.93 -30.34 9.32
CA VAL A 10 24.83 -28.94 8.84
C VAL A 10 24.08 -28.88 7.50
N ALA A 11 24.39 -29.77 6.56
CA ALA A 11 23.69 -29.82 5.28
C ALA A 11 22.20 -30.16 5.44
N SER A 12 21.85 -31.12 6.30
CA SER A 12 20.45 -31.49 6.57
C SER A 12 19.68 -30.39 7.28
N SER A 13 20.29 -29.70 8.25
CA SER A 13 19.64 -28.58 8.95
C SER A 13 19.41 -27.39 8.03
N PHE A 14 20.39 -27.06 7.19
CA PHE A 14 20.24 -26.02 6.15
C PHE A 14 19.14 -26.37 5.15
N PHE A 15 19.10 -27.61 4.67
CA PHE A 15 18.07 -28.07 3.74
C PHE A 15 16.68 -28.00 4.36
N CYS A 16 16.50 -28.52 5.59
CA CYS A 16 15.24 -28.41 6.31
C CYS A 16 14.82 -26.94 6.52
N ALA A 17 15.73 -26.07 6.95
CA ALA A 17 15.45 -24.65 7.12
C ALA A 17 15.01 -23.98 5.81
N SER A 18 15.65 -24.32 4.69
CA SER A 18 15.29 -23.79 3.37
C SER A 18 13.88 -24.22 2.92
N LEU A 19 13.48 -25.46 3.23
CA LEU A 19 12.13 -25.97 2.93
C LEU A 19 11.07 -25.30 3.80
N PHE A 20 11.34 -25.09 5.08
CA PHE A 20 10.41 -24.35 5.96
C PHE A 20 10.24 -22.90 5.50
N SER A 21 11.32 -22.26 5.04
CA SER A 21 11.26 -20.90 4.49
C SER A 21 10.59 -20.81 3.11
N ALA A 22 10.39 -21.94 2.42
CA ALA A 22 9.74 -21.98 1.11
C ALA A 22 8.21 -21.88 1.23
N VAL A 23 7.63 -22.32 2.34
CA VAL A 23 6.19 -22.26 2.57
C VAL A 23 5.84 -20.94 3.23
N HIS A 24 4.86 -20.22 2.68
CA HIS A 24 4.24 -19.08 3.35
C HIS A 24 2.72 -19.15 3.23
N LYS A 25 2.06 -18.39 4.09
CA LYS A 25 0.60 -18.27 4.12
C LYS A 25 0.21 -16.86 3.70
N ILE A 26 -0.78 -16.77 2.82
CA ILE A 26 -1.50 -15.54 2.50
C ILE A 26 -2.82 -15.58 3.26
N GLU A 27 -3.10 -14.52 4.02
CA GLU A 27 -4.34 -14.41 4.78
C GLU A 27 -5.54 -14.13 3.88
N GLU A 28 -6.73 -14.49 4.37
CA GLU A 28 -7.97 -14.12 3.71
C GLU A 28 -8.06 -12.60 3.53
N GLY A 29 -8.66 -12.17 2.42
CA GLY A 29 -8.73 -10.76 2.07
C GLY A 29 -7.45 -10.13 1.52
N HIS A 30 -6.40 -10.94 1.29
CA HIS A 30 -5.16 -10.51 0.67
C HIS A 30 -4.84 -11.31 -0.60
N ILE A 31 -4.09 -10.67 -1.49
CA ILE A 31 -3.53 -11.25 -2.69
C ILE A 31 -2.01 -11.13 -2.63
N GLY A 32 -1.32 -12.24 -2.87
CA GLY A 32 0.12 -12.30 -2.94
C GLY A 32 0.62 -11.90 -4.31
N VAL A 33 1.51 -10.92 -4.34
CA VAL A 33 2.36 -10.60 -5.48
C VAL A 33 3.77 -11.11 -5.23
N TYR A 34 4.39 -11.69 -6.27
CA TYR A 34 5.71 -12.31 -6.16
C TYR A 34 6.74 -11.53 -6.96
N TYR A 35 7.94 -11.41 -6.40
CA TYR A 35 9.10 -10.85 -7.06
C TYR A 35 10.17 -11.92 -7.17
N ARG A 36 10.80 -12.06 -8.34
CA ARG A 36 11.92 -12.97 -8.55
C ARG A 36 13.12 -12.16 -9.03
N GLY A 37 14.17 -12.09 -8.21
CA GLY A 37 15.34 -11.28 -8.54
C GLY A 37 15.00 -9.80 -8.79
N GLY A 38 13.97 -9.27 -8.14
CA GLY A 38 13.49 -7.89 -8.31
C GLY A 38 12.43 -7.67 -9.40
N ALA A 39 12.17 -8.66 -10.26
CA ALA A 39 11.11 -8.57 -11.27
C ALA A 39 9.76 -9.08 -10.74
N LEU A 40 8.68 -8.33 -10.94
CA LEU A 40 7.32 -8.71 -10.57
C LEU A 40 6.82 -9.85 -11.49
N LEU A 41 6.35 -10.94 -10.89
CA LEU A 41 5.72 -12.06 -11.60
C LEU A 41 4.30 -11.68 -12.01
N THR A 42 3.89 -12.16 -13.19
CA THR A 42 2.54 -11.93 -13.74
C THR A 42 1.45 -12.72 -13.02
N SER A 43 1.79 -13.81 -12.34
CA SER A 43 0.81 -14.56 -11.55
C SER A 43 0.67 -13.97 -10.15
N THR A 44 -0.54 -13.54 -9.81
CA THR A 44 -0.94 -13.30 -8.43
C THR A 44 -1.44 -14.60 -7.80
N SER A 45 -1.37 -14.70 -6.47
CA SER A 45 -1.92 -15.85 -5.74
C SER A 45 -2.94 -15.40 -4.71
N GLY A 46 -4.04 -16.13 -4.62
CA GLY A 46 -5.08 -15.88 -3.63
C GLY A 46 -4.71 -16.35 -2.22
N PRO A 47 -5.65 -16.29 -1.27
CA PRO A 47 -5.43 -16.73 0.10
C PRO A 47 -5.11 -18.24 0.18
N GLY A 48 -4.31 -18.63 1.18
CA GLY A 48 -3.90 -20.02 1.40
C GLY A 48 -2.38 -20.21 1.54
N PHE A 49 -1.94 -21.47 1.53
CA PHE A 49 -0.52 -21.83 1.59
C PHE A 49 0.10 -21.89 0.19
N HIS A 50 1.22 -21.19 0.01
CA HIS A 50 1.93 -21.12 -1.26
C HIS A 50 3.41 -21.42 -1.07
N LEU A 51 4.00 -21.97 -2.13
CA LEU A 51 5.42 -22.31 -2.20
C LEU A 51 6.17 -21.21 -2.95
N MET A 52 7.24 -20.71 -2.34
CA MET A 52 8.18 -19.79 -2.95
C MET A 52 9.59 -20.38 -2.92
N LEU A 53 10.43 -19.97 -3.87
CA LEU A 53 11.83 -20.40 -3.91
C LEU A 53 12.62 -19.61 -2.86
N PRO A 54 13.21 -20.26 -1.85
CA PRO A 54 13.99 -19.54 -0.85
C PRO A 54 15.14 -18.79 -1.54
N PHE A 55 15.51 -17.62 -0.99
CA PHE A 55 16.58 -16.72 -1.44
C PHE A 55 16.35 -15.93 -2.74
N ILE A 56 15.59 -16.45 -3.72
CA ILE A 56 15.44 -15.79 -5.04
C ILE A 56 14.11 -15.06 -5.15
N THR A 57 13.05 -15.62 -4.55
CA THR A 57 11.72 -15.03 -4.59
C THR A 57 11.34 -14.38 -3.26
N SER A 58 10.76 -13.19 -3.34
CA SER A 58 10.06 -12.53 -2.24
C SER A 58 8.60 -12.36 -2.61
N TYR A 59 7.75 -12.22 -1.59
CA TYR A 59 6.33 -11.93 -1.80
C TYR A 59 5.93 -10.71 -0.97
N LYS A 60 4.90 -10.01 -1.43
CA LYS A 60 4.19 -8.98 -0.69
C LYS A 60 2.71 -9.35 -0.71
N SER A 61 2.05 -9.27 0.44
CA SER A 61 0.61 -9.41 0.54
C SER A 61 -0.05 -8.05 0.39
N VAL A 62 -0.84 -7.89 -0.67
CA VAL A 62 -1.66 -6.69 -0.90
C VAL A 62 -3.07 -6.99 -0.44
N GLN A 63 -3.63 -6.10 0.37
CA GLN A 63 -4.99 -6.26 0.87
C GLN A 63 -5.99 -5.84 -0.21
N THR A 64 -7.07 -6.60 -0.36
CA THR A 64 -8.13 -6.37 -1.37
C THR A 64 -9.52 -6.24 -0.75
N THR A 65 -9.60 -6.20 0.58
CA THR A 65 -10.84 -5.95 1.31
C THR A 65 -11.06 -4.45 1.49
N LEU A 66 -12.19 -4.08 2.09
CA LEU A 66 -12.40 -2.72 2.57
C LEU A 66 -11.27 -2.34 3.55
N GLN A 67 -10.62 -1.23 3.29
CA GLN A 67 -9.55 -0.65 4.10
C GLN A 67 -9.85 0.82 4.38
N THR A 68 -9.37 1.29 5.52
CA THR A 68 -9.40 2.71 5.89
C THR A 68 -7.97 3.20 6.00
N ASP A 69 -7.57 4.04 5.06
CA ASP A 69 -6.26 4.68 5.07
C ASP A 69 -6.31 5.97 5.86
N GLU A 70 -5.40 6.10 6.83
CA GLU A 70 -5.30 7.29 7.65
C GLU A 70 -4.12 8.15 7.20
N VAL A 71 -4.41 9.39 6.79
CA VAL A 71 -3.42 10.41 6.50
C VAL A 71 -3.38 11.41 7.65
N LYS A 72 -2.21 11.58 8.26
CA LYS A 72 -2.03 12.39 9.48
C LYS A 72 -1.13 13.59 9.24
N ASN A 73 -1.39 14.66 9.98
CA ASN A 73 -0.60 15.89 9.99
C ASN A 73 -0.36 16.48 8.59
N VAL A 74 -1.43 16.69 7.84
CA VAL A 74 -1.35 17.26 6.49
C VAL A 74 -1.18 18.78 6.58
N PRO A 75 -0.04 19.36 6.17
CA PRO A 75 0.13 20.81 6.13
C PRO A 75 -0.65 21.41 4.96
N CYS A 76 -1.29 22.56 5.21
CA CYS A 76 -2.02 23.32 4.22
C CYS A 76 -1.72 24.81 4.35
N GLY A 77 -1.33 25.49 3.27
CA GLY A 77 -1.14 26.93 3.26
C GLY A 77 -2.42 27.66 2.88
N THR A 78 -2.95 28.50 3.78
CA THR A 78 -4.13 29.33 3.48
C THR A 78 -3.76 30.57 2.65
N SER A 79 -4.74 31.17 1.96
CA SER A 79 -4.53 32.41 1.20
C SER A 79 -4.06 33.60 2.07
N GLY A 80 -4.36 33.56 3.37
CA GLY A 80 -3.89 34.52 4.37
C GLY A 80 -2.44 34.33 4.81
N GLY A 81 -1.71 33.37 4.24
CA GLY A 81 -0.30 33.10 4.58
C GLY A 81 -0.10 32.32 5.90
N VAL A 82 -1.18 31.81 6.50
CA VAL A 82 -1.13 30.97 7.70
C VAL A 82 -1.07 29.51 7.29
N MET A 83 -0.12 28.78 7.87
CA MET A 83 -0.01 27.33 7.73
C MET A 83 -0.90 26.64 8.77
N ILE A 84 -1.83 25.83 8.30
CA ILE A 84 -2.70 24.98 9.13
C ILE A 84 -2.32 23.51 8.94
N TYR A 85 -2.68 22.67 9.90
CA TYR A 85 -2.45 21.23 9.85
C TYR A 85 -3.75 20.48 10.10
N PHE A 86 -4.10 19.56 9.21
CA PHE A 86 -5.19 18.61 9.44
C PHE A 86 -4.64 17.41 10.20
N ASP A 87 -5.18 17.14 11.39
CA ASP A 87 -4.69 16.09 12.29
C ASP A 87 -4.86 14.70 11.67
N ARG A 88 -6.05 14.42 11.12
CA ARG A 88 -6.39 13.13 10.54
C ARG A 88 -7.42 13.26 9.43
N ILE A 89 -7.18 12.54 8.34
CA ILE A 89 -8.12 12.33 7.23
C ILE A 89 -8.17 10.84 6.97
N GLU A 90 -9.37 10.29 6.94
CA GLU A 90 -9.60 8.85 6.75
C GLU A 90 -10.24 8.63 5.38
N VAL A 91 -9.63 7.79 4.56
CA VAL A 91 -10.16 7.43 3.24
C VAL A 91 -10.48 5.95 3.21
N VAL A 92 -11.74 5.63 2.93
CA VAL A 92 -12.19 4.25 2.81
C VAL A 92 -12.12 3.82 1.35
N ASN A 93 -11.37 2.75 1.07
CA ASN A 93 -11.23 2.20 -0.27
C ASN A 93 -11.26 0.66 -0.26
N PHE A 94 -11.25 0.08 -1.44
CA PHE A 94 -10.96 -1.34 -1.65
C PHE A 94 -10.30 -1.52 -3.02
N LEU A 95 -9.32 -2.41 -3.10
CA LEU A 95 -8.65 -2.75 -4.36
C LEU A 95 -9.29 -3.98 -4.99
N VAL A 96 -9.72 -3.87 -6.25
CA VAL A 96 -10.29 -5.00 -7.00
C VAL A 96 -9.20 -6.05 -7.25
N PRO A 97 -9.43 -7.33 -6.90
CA PRO A 97 -8.47 -8.43 -7.07
C PRO A 97 -7.78 -8.52 -8.43
N ASN A 98 -8.54 -8.27 -9.51
CA ASN A 98 -8.04 -8.37 -10.88
C ASN A 98 -7.06 -7.26 -11.25
N ALA A 99 -7.14 -6.10 -10.59
CA ALA A 99 -6.29 -4.93 -10.86
C ALA A 99 -4.98 -4.93 -10.07
N VAL A 100 -4.82 -5.84 -9.09
CA VAL A 100 -3.66 -5.87 -8.18
C VAL A 100 -2.33 -5.92 -8.93
N TYR A 101 -2.23 -6.73 -9.98
CA TYR A 101 -1.00 -6.84 -10.76
C TYR A 101 -0.63 -5.51 -11.42
N ASP A 102 -1.58 -4.84 -12.07
CA ASP A 102 -1.33 -3.61 -12.81
C ASP A 102 -1.04 -2.44 -11.86
N ILE A 103 -1.76 -2.34 -10.74
CA ILE A 103 -1.50 -1.34 -9.71
C ILE A 103 -0.10 -1.52 -9.11
N VAL A 104 0.27 -2.74 -8.72
CA VAL A 104 1.60 -2.98 -8.15
C VAL A 104 2.71 -2.76 -9.18
N LYS A 105 2.46 -3.05 -10.46
CA LYS A 105 3.41 -2.80 -11.53
C LYS A 105 3.66 -1.31 -11.76
N ASN A 106 2.60 -0.49 -11.74
CA ASN A 106 2.67 0.93 -12.06
C ASN A 106 3.01 1.80 -10.84
N TYR A 107 2.53 1.42 -9.65
CA TYR A 107 2.60 2.21 -8.41
C TYR A 107 3.32 1.52 -7.26
N THR A 108 3.88 0.32 -7.48
CA THR A 108 4.53 -0.53 -6.46
C THR A 108 3.56 -1.08 -5.41
N ALA A 109 4.08 -1.88 -4.47
CA ALA A 109 3.26 -2.46 -3.40
C ALA A 109 2.71 -1.41 -2.42
N ASP A 110 3.35 -0.23 -2.33
CA ASP A 110 2.94 0.86 -1.42
C ASP A 110 2.13 1.92 -2.20
N TYR A 111 1.16 1.47 -3.01
CA TYR A 111 0.40 2.32 -3.93
C TYR A 111 -0.40 3.41 -3.21
N ASP A 112 -0.86 3.16 -1.98
CA ASP A 112 -1.63 4.12 -1.15
C ASP A 112 -0.89 5.44 -0.99
N LYS A 113 0.44 5.39 -0.88
CA LYS A 113 1.26 6.59 -0.71
C LYS A 113 1.21 7.47 -1.97
N ALA A 114 1.30 6.86 -3.14
CA ALA A 114 1.34 7.58 -4.40
C ALA A 114 -0.05 8.06 -4.82
N LEU A 115 -1.06 7.18 -4.68
CA LEU A 115 -2.40 7.41 -5.20
C LEU A 115 -3.31 8.16 -4.24
N ILE A 116 -3.13 7.98 -2.92
CA ILE A 116 -4.03 8.55 -1.91
C ILE A 116 -3.31 9.63 -1.12
N PHE A 117 -2.23 9.30 -0.40
CA PHE A 117 -1.54 10.25 0.48
C PHE A 117 -1.06 11.49 -0.28
N ASN A 118 -0.29 11.31 -1.35
CA ASN A 118 0.22 12.43 -2.13
C ASN A 118 -0.91 13.25 -2.78
N LYS A 119 -1.98 12.57 -3.21
CA LYS A 119 -3.13 13.22 -3.83
C LYS A 119 -3.88 14.11 -2.83
N ILE A 120 -4.16 13.60 -1.63
CA ILE A 120 -4.77 14.37 -0.54
C ILE A 120 -3.95 15.61 -0.21
N HIS A 121 -2.63 15.46 -0.04
CA HIS A 121 -1.74 16.59 0.22
C HIS A 121 -1.80 17.65 -0.90
N HIS A 122 -1.84 17.23 -2.16
CA HIS A 122 -1.91 18.15 -3.30
C HIS A 122 -3.24 18.88 -3.38
N GLU A 123 -4.36 18.15 -3.34
CA GLU A 123 -5.71 18.70 -3.48
C GLU A 123 -6.06 19.63 -2.31
N LEU A 124 -5.72 19.24 -1.07
CA LEU A 124 -5.95 20.11 0.08
C LEU A 124 -5.15 21.39 -0.02
N ASN A 125 -3.86 21.31 -0.34
CA ASN A 125 -3.04 22.51 -0.44
C ASN A 125 -3.52 23.43 -1.57
N GLN A 126 -4.02 22.87 -2.67
CA GLN A 126 -4.67 23.65 -3.73
C GLN A 126 -5.94 24.33 -3.21
N PHE A 127 -6.80 23.60 -2.50
CA PHE A 127 -8.02 24.15 -1.90
C PHE A 127 -7.71 25.27 -0.89
N CYS A 128 -6.80 25.06 0.06
CA CYS A 128 -6.46 26.07 1.06
C CYS A 128 -5.80 27.31 0.44
N SER A 129 -5.02 27.16 -0.64
CA SER A 129 -4.27 28.28 -1.22
C SER A 129 -5.15 29.44 -1.71
N VAL A 130 -6.43 29.16 -2.00
CA VAL A 130 -7.41 30.16 -2.45
C VAL A 130 -8.43 30.54 -1.38
N HIS A 131 -8.39 29.93 -0.19
CA HIS A 131 -9.33 30.18 0.91
C HIS A 131 -8.61 30.66 2.18
N THR A 132 -9.31 31.49 2.96
CA THR A 132 -8.83 31.96 4.27
C THR A 132 -9.03 30.90 5.35
N LEU A 133 -8.33 31.03 6.48
CA LEU A 133 -8.49 30.12 7.63
C LEU A 133 -9.94 30.03 8.10
N GLN A 134 -10.64 31.16 8.17
CA GLN A 134 -12.03 31.24 8.61
C GLN A 134 -12.96 30.44 7.68
N GLU A 135 -12.81 30.62 6.37
CA GLU A 135 -13.62 29.91 5.36
C GLU A 135 -13.38 28.39 5.42
N VAL A 136 -12.12 27.96 5.49
CA VAL A 136 -11.75 26.53 5.55
C VAL A 136 -12.30 25.84 6.81
N TYR A 137 -12.26 26.51 7.96
CA TYR A 137 -12.62 25.88 9.24
C TYR A 137 -14.13 25.91 9.52
N ILE A 138 -14.85 26.92 9.04
CA ILE A 138 -16.24 27.17 9.44
C ILE A 138 -17.21 27.04 8.28
N GLU A 139 -16.87 27.57 7.11
CA GLU A 139 -17.85 27.77 6.04
C GLU A 139 -17.80 26.68 4.95
N LEU A 140 -16.63 26.09 4.72
CA LEU A 140 -16.38 25.21 3.57
C LEU A 140 -15.84 23.82 3.95
N PHE A 141 -15.93 23.44 5.22
CA PHE A 141 -15.42 22.15 5.69
C PHE A 141 -16.10 20.97 4.99
N ASP A 142 -17.40 21.07 4.73
CA ASP A 142 -18.19 20.08 3.99
C ASP A 142 -17.79 20.00 2.50
N GLN A 143 -17.46 21.13 1.89
CA GLN A 143 -17.02 21.16 0.48
C GLN A 143 -15.65 20.51 0.28
N ILE A 144 -14.78 20.54 1.30
CA ILE A 144 -13.48 19.84 1.23
C ILE A 144 -13.69 18.34 1.05
N ASP A 145 -14.59 17.75 1.84
CA ASP A 145 -14.87 16.31 1.80
C ASP A 145 -15.40 15.88 0.43
N GLU A 146 -16.42 16.56 -0.09
CA GLU A 146 -17.00 16.21 -1.40
C GLU A 146 -16.00 16.46 -2.55
N ASN A 147 -15.24 17.56 -2.54
CA ASN A 147 -14.23 17.81 -3.57
C ASN A 147 -13.13 16.74 -3.55
N LEU A 148 -12.64 16.39 -2.36
CA LEU A 148 -11.59 15.38 -2.21
C LEU A 148 -12.06 14.01 -2.65
N LYS A 149 -13.28 13.63 -2.27
CA LYS A 149 -13.93 12.39 -2.70
C LYS A 149 -14.09 12.33 -4.21
N LEU A 150 -14.57 13.40 -4.85
CA LEU A 150 -14.73 13.44 -6.31
C LEU A 150 -13.38 13.34 -7.03
N ALA A 151 -12.36 14.08 -6.56
CA ALA A 151 -11.02 14.03 -7.14
C ALA A 151 -10.38 12.64 -7.01
N LEU A 152 -10.48 12.01 -5.84
CA LEU A 152 -10.00 10.64 -5.61
C LEU A 152 -10.77 9.64 -6.46
N GLN A 153 -12.10 9.73 -6.52
CA GLN A 153 -12.91 8.83 -7.35
C GLN A 153 -12.55 8.95 -8.82
N GLN A 154 -12.44 10.18 -9.34
CA GLN A 154 -12.11 10.40 -10.74
C GLN A 154 -10.76 9.78 -11.09
N ASP A 155 -9.72 9.97 -10.29
CA ASP A 155 -8.40 9.40 -10.57
C ASP A 155 -8.36 7.88 -10.35
N LEU A 156 -9.01 7.34 -9.31
CA LEU A 156 -8.92 5.92 -8.97
C LEU A 156 -9.85 5.02 -9.81
N THR A 157 -10.98 5.53 -10.30
CA THR A 157 -11.93 4.73 -11.11
C THR A 157 -11.81 4.94 -12.62
N SER A 158 -11.09 5.96 -13.08
CA SER A 158 -10.80 6.15 -14.51
C SER A 158 -9.52 5.49 -15.00
N MET A 159 -8.72 4.90 -14.10
CA MET A 159 -7.55 4.06 -14.38
C MET A 159 -7.96 2.65 -14.80
#